data_AF-A0A9D9BWA1-F1
#
_entry.id   AF-A0A9D9BWA1-F1
#
_cell.length_a   1.000
_cell.length_b   1.000
_cell.length_c   1.000
_cell.angle_alpha   90.00
_cell.angle_beta   90.00
_cell.angle_gamma   90.00
#
_symmetry.space_group_name_H-M   'P 1'
#
loop_
_entity.id
_entity.type
_entity.pdbx_description
1 polymer ?
#
loop_
_entity_poly.entity_id
_entity_poly.type
_entity_poly.pdbx_seq_one_letter_code
_entity_poly.pdbx_strand_id
1 'polypeptide(L)'
;MNINPKGKVPNIHTASTKNMSVTTLEKLKMADPELYQTVFAKPIEEIEDGRLQQHLYDQKFWVDDEQALRENGYEHFANNIRDEKIRFEQERINKEIEASKQRQELQRQKAEAWKNMSLMERMAAEPLSMGQVIDNRMKYHGKVESN
;
A
#
# COMPACT_ATOMS: atom_id res chain seq x y z
N MET A 1 -12.41 37.19 -15.09
CA MET A 1 -12.63 35.76 -14.77
C MET A 1 -11.31 35.17 -14.30
N ASN A 2 -11.20 34.90 -13.00
CA ASN A 2 -9.98 34.41 -12.35
C ASN A 2 -9.98 32.88 -12.41
N ILE A 3 -9.16 32.29 -13.28
CA ILE A 3 -8.97 30.83 -13.34
C ILE A 3 -7.85 30.53 -12.34
N ASN A 4 -8.24 30.18 -11.12
CA ASN A 4 -7.33 29.86 -10.02
C ASN A 4 -6.61 28.53 -10.33
N PRO A 5 -5.29 28.51 -10.58
CA PRO A 5 -4.56 27.33 -11.04
C PRO A 5 -4.32 26.27 -9.94
N LYS A 6 -4.95 26.41 -8.76
CA LYS A 6 -4.98 25.41 -7.70
C LYS A 6 -6.40 24.90 -7.37
N GLY A 7 -7.40 25.24 -8.19
CA GLY A 7 -8.80 25.01 -7.88
C GLY A 7 -9.57 24.38 -9.03
N LYS A 8 -10.14 23.19 -8.76
CA LYS A 8 -11.05 22.40 -9.59
C LYS A 8 -10.47 22.01 -10.96
N VAL A 9 -10.06 20.75 -11.06
CA VAL A 9 -10.08 19.95 -12.30
C VAL A 9 -11.33 20.37 -13.10
N PRO A 10 -11.20 20.90 -14.32
CA PRO A 10 -12.34 21.20 -15.17
C PRO A 10 -13.34 20.06 -15.13
N ASN A 11 -14.60 20.41 -14.91
CA ASN A 11 -15.65 19.41 -14.83
C ASN A 11 -15.74 18.73 -16.21
N ILE A 12 -15.36 17.46 -16.27
CA ILE A 12 -15.36 16.63 -17.50
C ILE A 12 -16.72 16.63 -18.20
N HIS A 13 -17.80 16.92 -17.48
CA HIS A 13 -19.17 17.07 -18.01
C HIS A 13 -19.32 18.22 -19.00
N THR A 14 -18.41 19.19 -18.95
CA THR A 14 -18.51 20.44 -19.72
C THR A 14 -17.29 20.67 -20.62
N ALA A 15 -16.17 20.02 -20.31
CA ALA A 15 -14.91 20.18 -21.02
C ALA A 15 -14.85 19.21 -22.22
N SER A 16 -15.34 19.69 -23.37
CA SER A 16 -15.15 19.01 -24.66
C SER A 16 -14.48 19.94 -25.66
N THR A 17 -13.87 19.36 -26.69
CA THR A 17 -13.32 20.12 -27.84
C THR A 17 -14.35 21.02 -28.51
N LYS A 18 -15.65 20.69 -28.40
CA LYS A 18 -16.76 21.47 -28.96
C LYS A 18 -17.13 22.68 -28.09
N ASN A 19 -16.93 22.59 -26.77
CA ASN A 19 -17.40 23.60 -25.81
C ASN A 19 -16.27 24.52 -25.30
N MET A 20 -15.01 24.17 -25.52
CA MET A 20 -13.86 24.94 -25.05
C MET A 20 -13.25 25.81 -26.14
N SER A 21 -12.89 27.06 -25.80
CA SER A 21 -12.12 27.92 -26.69
C SER A 21 -10.67 27.43 -26.84
N VAL A 22 -10.03 27.70 -27.99
CA VAL A 22 -8.63 27.33 -28.26
C VAL A 22 -7.68 27.86 -27.16
N THR A 23 -7.89 29.10 -26.71
CA THR A 23 -7.09 29.69 -25.62
C THR A 23 -7.27 28.95 -24.30
N THR A 24 -8.47 28.41 -24.03
CA THR A 24 -8.72 27.59 -22.82
C THR A 24 -8.05 26.23 -22.95
N LEU A 25 -8.08 25.62 -24.14
CA LEU A 25 -7.41 24.35 -24.43
C LEU A 25 -5.89 24.47 -24.28
N GLU A 26 -5.28 25.54 -24.79
CA GLU A 26 -3.84 25.79 -24.63
C GLU A 26 -3.46 26.00 -23.16
N LYS A 27 -4.27 26.75 -22.40
CA LYS A 27 -4.05 26.90 -20.95
C LYS A 27 -4.15 25.58 -20.22
N LEU A 28 -5.11 24.72 -20.58
CA LEU A 28 -5.26 23.40 -19.99
C LEU A 28 -4.05 22.52 -20.32
N LYS A 29 -3.60 22.51 -21.58
CA LYS A 29 -2.40 21.79 -22.01
C LYS A 29 -1.16 22.21 -21.22
N MET A 30 -1.01 23.49 -20.90
CA MET A 30 0.12 24.00 -20.12
C MET A 30 -0.01 23.70 -18.62
N ALA A 31 -1.22 23.75 -18.06
CA ALA A 31 -1.46 23.56 -16.64
C ALA A 31 -1.52 22.08 -16.23
N ASP A 32 -2.22 21.27 -17.02
CA ASP A 32 -2.45 19.85 -16.78
C ASP A 32 -2.54 19.10 -18.12
N PRO A 33 -1.39 18.62 -18.63
CA PRO A 33 -1.32 17.90 -19.90
C PRO A 33 -2.15 16.61 -19.93
N GLU A 34 -2.32 15.95 -18.78
CA GLU A 34 -3.07 14.69 -18.69
C GLU A 34 -4.56 14.95 -18.76
N LEU A 35 -5.04 15.95 -18.02
CA LEU A 35 -6.43 16.37 -18.09
C LEU A 35 -6.78 16.94 -19.48
N TYR A 36 -5.84 17.60 -20.15
CA TYR A 36 -6.01 18.02 -21.54
C TYR A 36 -6.30 16.84 -22.47
N GLN A 37 -5.66 15.69 -22.29
CA GLN A 37 -5.93 14.50 -23.11
C GLN A 37 -7.36 14.00 -22.91
N THR A 38 -7.91 14.10 -21.70
CA THR A 38 -9.30 13.68 -21.43
C THR A 38 -10.37 14.53 -22.12
N VAL A 39 -10.02 15.74 -22.61
CA VAL A 39 -10.95 16.55 -23.41
C VAL A 39 -11.24 15.92 -24.78
N PHE A 40 -10.36 15.00 -25.22
CA PHE A 40 -10.52 14.20 -26.43
C PHE A 40 -11.09 12.81 -26.15
N ALA A 41 -11.43 12.51 -24.89
CA ALA A 41 -12.08 11.27 -24.52
C ALA A 41 -13.45 11.12 -25.21
N LYS A 42 -13.93 9.89 -25.25
CA LYS A 42 -15.28 9.59 -25.73
C LYS A 42 -16.30 10.31 -24.83
N PRO A 43 -17.32 10.99 -25.39
CA PRO A 43 -18.37 11.61 -24.59
C PRO A 43 -19.01 10.60 -23.64
N ILE A 44 -19.35 11.03 -22.42
CA ILE A 44 -19.90 10.15 -21.38
C ILE A 44 -21.16 9.44 -21.90
N GLU A 45 -22.02 10.16 -22.60
CA GLU A 45 -23.28 9.65 -23.15
C GLU A 45 -23.11 8.55 -24.19
N GLU A 46 -21.93 8.44 -24.81
CA GLU A 46 -21.65 7.43 -25.83
C GLU A 46 -21.04 6.14 -25.25
N ILE A 47 -20.70 6.13 -23.96
CA ILE A 47 -20.17 4.95 -23.25
C ILE A 47 -21.28 3.93 -23.05
N GLU A 48 -21.06 2.67 -23.44
CA GLU A 48 -22.08 1.62 -23.33
C GLU A 48 -22.30 1.14 -21.88
N ASP A 49 -21.25 1.21 -21.06
CA ASP A 49 -21.31 0.83 -19.65
C ASP A 49 -21.96 1.94 -18.79
N GLY A 50 -23.22 1.73 -18.43
CA GLY A 50 -23.98 2.64 -17.57
C GLY A 50 -23.39 2.80 -16.17
N ARG A 51 -22.64 1.81 -15.64
CA ARG A 51 -21.95 1.95 -14.34
C ARG A 51 -20.82 2.96 -14.46
N LEU A 52 -20.00 2.82 -15.50
CA LEU A 52 -18.90 3.75 -15.77
C LEU A 52 -19.42 5.17 -16.04
N GLN A 53 -20.52 5.30 -16.78
CA GLN A 53 -21.18 6.60 -16.97
C GLN A 53 -21.53 7.27 -15.65
N GLN A 54 -22.19 6.53 -14.74
CA GLN A 54 -22.55 7.06 -13.42
C GLN A 54 -21.32 7.45 -12.60
N HIS A 55 -20.27 6.63 -12.61
CA HIS A 55 -19.02 6.91 -11.90
C HIS A 55 -18.28 8.13 -12.46
N LEU A 56 -18.31 8.32 -13.78
CA LEU A 56 -17.82 9.54 -14.44
C LEU A 56 -18.65 10.76 -14.00
N TYR A 57 -19.99 10.67 -13.99
CA TYR A 57 -20.87 11.73 -13.50
C TYR A 57 -20.57 12.13 -12.06
N ASP A 58 -20.41 11.15 -11.18
CA ASP A 58 -20.14 11.36 -9.76
C ASP A 58 -18.67 11.70 -9.46
N GLN A 59 -17.77 11.55 -10.44
CA GLN A 59 -16.31 11.62 -10.29
C GLN A 59 -15.80 10.72 -9.15
N LYS A 60 -16.42 9.55 -8.99
CA LYS A 60 -16.07 8.56 -7.96
C LYS A 60 -15.75 7.26 -8.66
N PHE A 61 -14.45 7.01 -8.80
CA PHE A 61 -13.95 5.85 -9.53
C PHE A 61 -13.57 4.72 -8.59
N TRP A 62 -13.85 3.50 -9.03
CA TRP A 62 -13.45 2.29 -8.34
C TRP A 62 -12.23 1.70 -9.03
N VAL A 63 -11.51 0.81 -8.34
CA VAL A 63 -10.29 0.18 -8.87
C VAL A 63 -10.58 -0.56 -10.19
N ASP A 64 -11.75 -1.18 -10.29
CA ASP A 64 -12.16 -1.94 -11.48
C ASP A 64 -12.44 -1.06 -12.70
N ASP A 65 -12.63 0.25 -12.52
CA ASP A 65 -12.92 1.18 -13.61
C ASP A 65 -11.65 1.60 -14.37
N GLU A 66 -10.45 1.30 -13.84
CA GLU A 66 -9.15 1.73 -14.40
C GLU A 66 -9.03 1.41 -15.90
N GLN A 67 -9.35 0.17 -16.29
CA GLN A 67 -9.21 -0.29 -17.67
C GLN A 67 -10.28 0.34 -18.57
N ALA A 68 -11.53 0.39 -18.09
CA ALA A 68 -12.64 0.96 -18.84
C ALA A 68 -12.47 2.47 -19.06
N LEU A 69 -11.85 3.19 -18.13
CA LEU A 69 -11.49 4.60 -18.28
C LEU A 69 -10.47 4.80 -19.40
N ARG A 70 -9.42 3.97 -19.48
CA ARG A 70 -8.42 4.05 -20.58
C ARG A 70 -9.04 3.79 -21.95
N GLU A 71 -9.89 2.77 -22.03
CA GLU A 71 -10.56 2.40 -23.29
C GLU A 71 -11.44 3.53 -23.82
N ASN A 72 -11.97 4.38 -22.93
CA ASN A 72 -12.77 5.55 -23.29
C ASN A 72 -11.96 6.86 -23.35
N GLY A 73 -10.64 6.83 -23.14
CA GLY A 73 -9.73 7.97 -23.26
C GLY A 73 -9.62 8.86 -22.01
N TYR A 74 -10.05 8.36 -20.85
CA TYR A 74 -10.00 9.04 -19.54
C TYR A 74 -8.70 8.74 -18.77
N GLU A 75 -7.56 8.88 -19.44
CA GLU A 75 -6.23 8.48 -18.95
C GLU A 75 -5.85 9.10 -17.60
N HIS A 76 -6.12 10.39 -17.39
CA HIS A 76 -5.85 11.07 -16.12
C HIS A 76 -6.53 10.38 -14.94
N PHE A 77 -7.78 9.94 -15.09
CA PHE A 77 -8.51 9.26 -14.02
C PHE A 77 -8.01 7.83 -13.80
N ALA A 78 -7.66 7.13 -14.89
CA ALA A 78 -7.04 5.80 -14.79
C ALA A 78 -5.67 5.86 -14.10
N ASN A 79 -4.84 6.87 -14.38
CA ASN A 79 -3.55 7.07 -13.72
C ASN A 79 -3.71 7.36 -12.23
N ASN A 80 -4.66 8.22 -11.86
CA ASN A 80 -4.94 8.49 -10.45
C ASN A 80 -5.32 7.23 -9.67
N ILE A 81 -6.14 6.34 -10.25
CA ILE A 81 -6.49 5.04 -9.64
C ILE A 81 -5.24 4.18 -9.47
N ARG A 82 -4.39 4.12 -10.49
CA ARG A 82 -3.14 3.35 -10.46
C ARG A 82 -2.19 3.84 -9.37
N ASP A 83 -1.99 5.15 -9.29
CA ASP A 83 -1.09 5.76 -8.31
C ASP A 83 -1.59 5.55 -6.87
N GLU A 84 -2.90 5.68 -6.67
CA GLU A 84 -3.56 5.40 -5.39
C GLU A 84 -3.39 3.93 -4.99
N LYS A 85 -3.51 2.99 -5.93
CA LYS A 85 -3.24 1.56 -5.71
C LYS A 85 -1.79 1.31 -5.31
N ILE A 86 -0.84 1.92 -6.00
CA ILE A 86 0.59 1.81 -5.68
C ILE A 86 0.86 2.37 -4.27
N ARG A 87 0.28 3.52 -3.93
CA ARG A 87 0.43 4.13 -2.60
C ARG A 87 -0.11 3.21 -1.51
N PHE A 88 -1.30 2.63 -1.72
CA PHE A 88 -1.90 1.70 -0.77
C PHE A 88 -1.04 0.44 -0.57
N GLU A 89 -0.50 -0.13 -1.64
CA GLU A 89 0.41 -1.28 -1.56
C GLU A 89 1.71 -0.93 -0.80
N GLN A 90 2.29 0.25 -1.06
CA GLN A 90 3.46 0.74 -0.34
C GLN A 90 3.18 0.95 1.15
N GLU A 91 2.04 1.55 1.50
CA GLU A 91 1.62 1.72 2.90
C GLU A 91 1.47 0.37 3.61
N ARG A 92 0.88 -0.62 2.94
CA ARG A 92 0.73 -1.98 3.49
C ARG A 92 2.10 -2.61 3.76
N ILE A 93 3.01 -2.53 2.80
CA ILE A 93 4.38 -3.06 2.94
C ILE A 93 5.12 -2.35 4.07
N ASN A 94 5.03 -1.03 4.16
CA ASN A 94 5.68 -0.25 5.21
C ASN A 94 5.19 -0.64 6.60
N LYS A 95 3.87 -0.81 6.78
CA LYS A 95 3.29 -1.31 8.04
C LYS A 95 3.82 -2.70 8.40
N GLU A 96 3.95 -3.59 7.42
CA GLU A 96 4.48 -4.94 7.65
C GLU A 96 5.97 -4.93 8.03
N ILE A 97 6.76 -4.05 7.41
CA ILE A 97 8.16 -3.82 7.75
C ILE A 97 8.30 -3.27 9.17
N GLU A 98 7.49 -2.29 9.56
CA GLU A 98 7.50 -1.72 10.92
C GLU A 98 7.14 -2.78 11.96
N ALA A 99 6.09 -3.56 11.73
CA ALA A 99 5.72 -4.66 12.61
C ALA A 99 6.85 -5.71 12.71
N SER A 100 7.56 -5.98 11.61
CA SER A 100 8.72 -6.88 11.60
C SER A 100 9.88 -6.33 12.41
N LYS A 101 10.22 -5.04 12.25
CA LYS A 101 11.27 -4.35 13.02
C LYS A 101 10.97 -4.38 14.51
N GLN A 102 9.73 -4.15 14.92
CA GLN A 102 9.32 -4.24 16.33
C GLN A 102 9.52 -5.64 16.90
N ARG A 103 9.15 -6.70 16.14
CA ARG A 103 9.40 -8.08 16.57
C ARG A 103 10.89 -8.38 16.71
N GLN A 104 11.71 -7.93 15.77
CA GLN A 104 13.17 -8.12 15.83
C GLN A 104 13.78 -7.39 17.02
N GLU A 105 13.37 -6.15 17.27
CA GLU A 105 13.85 -5.36 18.41
C GLU A 105 13.47 -6.03 19.74
N LEU A 106 12.26 -6.55 19.86
CA LEU A 106 11.80 -7.25 21.06
C LEU A 106 12.57 -8.57 21.28
N GLN A 107 12.91 -9.28 20.22
CA GLN A 107 13.79 -10.46 20.31
C GLN A 107 15.22 -10.07 20.71
N ARG A 108 15.75 -8.96 20.18
CA ARG A 108 17.06 -8.45 20.55
C ARG A 108 17.11 -8.07 22.03
N GLN A 109 16.11 -7.35 22.52
CA GLN A 109 16.00 -7.01 23.95
C GLN A 109 15.89 -8.25 24.83
N LYS A 110 15.10 -9.27 24.42
CA LYS A 110 15.04 -10.56 25.14
C LYS A 110 16.40 -11.26 25.15
N ALA A 111 17.11 -11.28 24.02
CA ALA A 111 18.42 -11.90 23.92
C ALA A 111 19.48 -11.15 24.75
N GLU A 112 19.44 -9.82 24.77
CA GLU A 112 20.31 -8.99 25.61
C GLU A 112 19.99 -9.16 27.10
N ALA A 113 18.70 -9.17 27.47
CA ALA A 113 18.27 -9.46 28.83
C ALA A 113 18.75 -10.86 29.26
N TRP A 114 18.58 -11.86 28.41
CA TRP A 114 19.09 -13.21 28.66
C TRP A 114 20.61 -13.20 28.83
N LYS A 115 21.36 -12.52 27.96
CA LYS A 115 22.82 -12.37 28.05
C LYS A 115 23.27 -11.72 29.37
N ASN A 116 22.49 -10.79 29.89
CA ASN A 116 22.81 -10.04 31.11
C ASN A 116 22.29 -10.70 32.40
N MET A 117 21.42 -11.72 32.33
CA MET A 117 20.99 -12.50 33.50
C MET A 117 22.15 -13.30 34.10
N SER A 118 22.14 -13.41 35.43
CA SER A 118 23.06 -14.30 36.15
C SER A 118 22.75 -15.77 35.86
N LEU A 119 23.74 -16.65 36.08
CA LEU A 119 23.59 -18.10 35.87
C LEU A 119 22.42 -18.68 36.69
N MET A 120 22.20 -18.18 37.92
CA MET A 120 21.11 -18.62 38.79
C MET A 120 19.74 -18.23 38.25
N GLU A 121 19.59 -17.02 37.70
CA GLU A 121 18.35 -16.55 37.08
C GLU A 121 18.03 -17.31 35.79
N ARG A 122 19.05 -17.64 34.98
CA ARG A 122 18.86 -18.46 33.78
C ARG A 122 18.38 -19.88 34.10
N MET A 123 18.95 -20.51 35.14
CA MET A 123 18.53 -21.84 35.59
C MET A 123 17.12 -21.85 36.20
N ALA A 124 16.67 -20.73 36.78
CA ALA A 124 15.30 -20.59 37.25
C ALA A 124 14.29 -20.38 36.10
N ALA A 125 14.72 -19.71 35.03
CA ALA A 125 13.89 -19.43 33.85
C ALA A 125 13.76 -20.64 32.90
N GLU A 126 14.78 -21.50 32.82
CA GLU A 126 14.73 -22.79 32.12
C GLU A 126 14.81 -23.95 33.13
N PRO A 127 13.69 -24.40 33.72
CA PRO A 127 13.70 -25.63 34.49
C PRO A 127 14.11 -26.78 33.56
N LEU A 128 15.19 -27.47 33.92
CA LEU A 128 15.69 -28.63 33.19
C LEU A 128 14.54 -29.61 32.92
N SER A 129 14.36 -29.99 31.66
CA SER A 129 13.40 -31.03 31.34
C SER A 129 13.84 -32.36 31.94
N MET A 130 12.88 -33.24 32.28
CA MET A 130 13.17 -34.56 32.86
C MET A 130 14.16 -35.38 32.00
N GLY A 131 14.14 -35.20 30.67
CA GLY A 131 15.10 -35.80 29.74
C GLY A 131 16.53 -35.24 29.91
N GLN A 132 16.69 -33.92 30.04
CA GLN A 132 18.00 -33.30 30.29
C GLN A 132 18.58 -33.71 31.65
N VAL A 133 17.72 -33.93 32.65
CA VAL A 133 18.14 -34.46 33.96
C VAL A 133 18.68 -35.89 33.84
N ILE A 134 18.00 -36.76 33.08
CA ILE A 134 18.42 -38.15 32.86
C ILE A 134 19.74 -38.20 32.08
N ASP A 135 19.89 -37.41 31.01
CA ASP A 135 21.11 -37.38 30.20
C ASP A 135 22.32 -36.86 31.01
N ASN A 136 22.13 -35.81 31.81
CA ASN A 136 23.18 -35.34 32.72
C ASN A 136 23.54 -36.42 33.76
N ARG A 137 22.55 -37.12 34.32
CA ARG A 137 22.81 -38.22 35.27
C ARG A 137 23.59 -39.35 34.62
N MET A 138 23.27 -39.74 33.39
CA MET A 138 24.01 -40.77 32.65
C MET A 138 25.43 -40.32 32.28
N LYS A 139 25.62 -39.04 31.96
CA LYS A 139 26.93 -38.48 31.60
C LYS A 139 27.90 -38.34 32.78
N TYR A 140 27.40 -37.95 33.95
CA TYR A 140 28.23 -37.69 35.14
C TYR A 140 28.24 -38.83 36.16
N HIS A 141 27.24 -39.72 36.14
CA HIS A 141 27.10 -40.84 37.09
C HIS A 141 26.92 -42.21 36.42
N GLY A 142 27.06 -42.30 35.08
CA GLY A 142 26.85 -43.54 34.30
C GLY A 142 27.96 -44.59 34.39
N LYS A 143 28.98 -44.40 35.23
CA LYS A 143 29.78 -45.52 35.74
C LYS A 143 29.40 -45.73 37.20
N VAL A 144 28.30 -46.43 37.42
CA VAL A 144 28.18 -47.25 38.63
C VAL A 144 29.13 -48.42 38.37
N GLU A 145 30.33 -48.34 38.95
CA GLU A 145 31.26 -49.46 39.00
C GLU A 145 30.48 -50.65 39.57
N SER A 146 30.18 -51.60 38.69
CA SER A 146 29.71 -52.91 39.09
C SER A 146 30.98 -53.67 39.50
N ASN A 147 31.01 -54.10 40.76
CA ASN A 147 32.05 -54.97 41.34
C ASN A 147 32.49 -56.09 40.39
#